data_AF-A0A3N1YBN5-F1
#
_entry.id   AF-A0A3N1YBN5-F1
#
_cell.length_a   1.000
_cell.length_b   1.000
_cell.length_c   1.000
_cell.angle_alpha   90.00
_cell.angle_beta   90.00
_cell.angle_gamma   90.00
#
_symmetry.space_group_name_H-M   'P 1'
#
loop_
_entity.id
_entity.type
_entity.pdbx_description
1 polymer ?
#
loop_
_entity_poly.entity_id
_entity_poly.type
_entity_poly.pdbx_seq_one_letter_code
_entity_poly.pdbx_strand_id
1 'polypeptide(L)'
;MARIARSFGITLAAGVAAVGIAVLPAVSASAATAVTNDYGASLSVSGPASVVSDGSGSVHGVSNGTVTVTGDGFDGNAQGRGFGVYVVYGPKQADYATNSGWFASAQWVSKSAFTAGGGFTTTIDIAKSYTADPHHTGDAASTVSCDYDTTKTATANAALGQYECFVQTFSAHGVANDPADLDEVQVPVTW
;
A
#
# COMPACT_ATOMS: atom_id res chain seq x y z
N MET A 1 -18.51 -36.58 -47.82
CA MET A 1 -17.18 -35.94 -47.78
C MET A 1 -17.09 -35.15 -46.49
N ALA A 2 -16.44 -35.70 -45.46
CA ALA A 2 -16.27 -35.08 -44.15
C ALA A 2 -14.78 -34.91 -43.87
N ARG A 3 -14.35 -33.69 -43.51
CA ARG A 3 -12.95 -33.33 -43.26
C ARG A 3 -12.51 -33.85 -41.88
N ILE A 4 -11.45 -34.65 -41.88
CA ILE A 4 -10.82 -35.24 -40.70
C ILE A 4 -9.84 -34.20 -40.11
N ALA A 5 -10.09 -33.80 -38.86
CA ALA A 5 -9.20 -32.97 -38.07
C ALA A 5 -7.99 -33.80 -37.61
N ARG A 6 -6.77 -33.26 -37.82
CA ARG A 6 -5.51 -33.85 -37.39
C ARG A 6 -5.14 -33.31 -36.02
N SER A 7 -5.19 -34.16 -35.01
CA SER A 7 -4.66 -33.89 -33.67
C SER A 7 -3.17 -34.25 -33.65
N PHE A 8 -2.30 -33.27 -33.41
CA PHE A 8 -0.88 -33.51 -33.13
C PHE A 8 -0.72 -33.83 -31.64
N GLY A 9 -0.36 -35.07 -31.33
CA GLY A 9 0.08 -35.47 -29.99
C GLY A 9 1.54 -35.10 -29.79
N ILE A 10 1.85 -34.38 -28.72
CA ILE A 10 3.22 -34.15 -28.25
C ILE A 10 3.57 -35.31 -27.31
N THR A 11 4.50 -36.16 -27.74
CA THR A 11 5.10 -37.21 -26.92
C THR A 11 6.07 -36.58 -25.91
N LEU A 12 5.77 -36.65 -24.61
CA LEU A 12 6.72 -36.30 -23.55
C LEU A 12 7.71 -37.47 -23.37
N ALA A 13 8.99 -37.25 -23.69
CA ALA A 13 10.08 -38.12 -23.29
C ALA A 13 10.51 -37.75 -21.86
N ALA A 14 10.33 -38.68 -20.92
CA ALA A 14 10.75 -38.55 -19.54
C ALA A 14 12.27 -38.75 -19.41
N GLY A 15 13.01 -37.64 -19.31
CA GLY A 15 14.37 -37.63 -18.79
C GLY A 15 14.36 -37.12 -17.36
N VAL A 16 14.54 -38.01 -16.39
CA VAL A 16 14.63 -37.66 -14.96
C VAL A 16 16.01 -37.07 -14.70
N ALA A 17 16.12 -35.75 -14.81
CA ALA A 17 17.17 -34.99 -14.13
C ALA A 17 16.67 -34.72 -12.70
N ALA A 18 17.28 -35.35 -11.71
CA ALA A 18 17.08 -35.02 -10.30
C ALA A 18 17.64 -33.62 -10.03
N VAL A 19 16.89 -32.59 -10.41
CA VAL A 19 17.04 -31.25 -9.84
C VAL A 19 16.42 -31.34 -8.46
N GLY A 20 17.22 -31.09 -7.41
CA GLY A 20 16.69 -30.86 -6.08
C GLY A 20 15.76 -29.66 -6.13
N ILE A 21 14.47 -29.90 -6.37
CA ILE A 21 13.42 -28.89 -6.24
C ILE A 21 13.30 -28.67 -4.74
N ALA A 22 14.03 -27.69 -4.23
CA ALA A 22 13.61 -27.02 -3.02
C ALA A 22 12.20 -26.51 -3.32
N VAL A 23 11.19 -27.19 -2.78
CA VAL A 23 9.83 -26.66 -2.72
C VAL A 23 9.91 -25.49 -1.75
N LEU A 24 10.32 -24.32 -2.26
CA LEU A 24 9.99 -23.07 -1.62
C LEU A 24 8.46 -23.02 -1.63
N PRO A 25 7.80 -22.86 -0.47
CA PRO A 25 6.35 -22.67 -0.49
C PRO A 25 6.08 -21.52 -1.45
N ALA A 26 5.25 -21.77 -2.45
CA ALA A 26 4.68 -20.72 -3.26
C ALA A 26 3.85 -19.85 -2.31
N VAL A 27 4.50 -18.87 -1.71
CA VAL A 27 3.82 -17.75 -1.07
C VAL A 27 3.20 -16.98 -2.21
N SER A 28 1.95 -17.32 -2.52
CA SER A 28 1.13 -16.50 -3.40
C SER A 28 1.14 -15.11 -2.80
N ALA A 29 1.87 -14.17 -3.40
CA ALA A 29 1.80 -12.77 -3.03
C ALA A 29 0.38 -12.32 -3.34
N SER A 30 -0.48 -12.30 -2.33
CA SER A 30 -1.80 -11.73 -2.42
C SER A 30 -1.63 -10.21 -2.44
N ALA A 31 -1.93 -9.61 -3.58
CA ALA A 31 -2.12 -8.17 -3.68
C ALA A 31 -3.55 -7.84 -3.27
N ALA A 32 -3.74 -6.77 -2.51
CA ALA A 32 -5.06 -6.19 -2.35
C ALA A 32 -5.66 -5.76 -3.68
N THR A 33 -6.97 -5.91 -3.80
CA THR A 33 -7.73 -5.18 -4.82
C THR A 33 -7.35 -3.70 -4.72
N ALA A 34 -6.98 -3.10 -5.85
CA ALA A 34 -6.58 -1.71 -5.85
C ALA A 34 -7.74 -0.83 -5.35
N VAL A 35 -7.45 0.08 -4.42
CA VAL A 35 -8.36 1.17 -4.06
C VAL A 35 -8.20 2.26 -5.11
N THR A 36 -9.29 2.74 -5.68
CA THR A 36 -9.28 3.78 -6.71
C THR A 36 -10.03 5.00 -6.20
N ASN A 37 -9.45 6.20 -6.35
CA ASN A 37 -10.14 7.45 -6.03
C ASN A 37 -11.06 7.90 -7.19
N ASP A 38 -11.82 8.97 -6.98
CA ASP A 38 -12.77 9.51 -7.97
C ASP A 38 -12.09 10.01 -9.26
N TYR A 39 -10.76 10.12 -9.27
CA TYR A 39 -9.94 10.60 -10.38
C TYR A 39 -9.25 9.48 -11.16
N GLY A 40 -9.46 8.22 -10.75
CA GLY A 40 -8.91 7.05 -11.44
C GLY A 40 -7.49 6.67 -11.02
N ALA A 41 -6.88 7.37 -10.05
CA ALA A 41 -5.64 6.92 -9.45
C ALA A 41 -5.93 5.74 -8.53
N SER A 42 -5.12 4.69 -8.63
CA SER A 42 -5.35 3.44 -7.90
C SER A 42 -4.11 2.96 -7.17
N LEU A 43 -4.28 2.47 -5.95
CA LEU A 43 -3.22 1.97 -5.09
C LEU A 43 -3.51 0.55 -4.65
N SER A 44 -2.52 -0.34 -4.80
CA SER A 44 -2.58 -1.70 -4.28
C SER A 44 -1.37 -1.97 -3.39
N VAL A 45 -1.60 -2.76 -2.35
CA VAL A 45 -0.57 -3.18 -1.41
C VAL A 45 -0.49 -4.70 -1.45
N SER A 46 0.72 -5.22 -1.61
CA SER A 46 1.03 -6.65 -1.56
C SER A 46 2.21 -6.87 -0.63
N GLY A 47 2.34 -8.04 -0.04
CA GLY A 47 3.36 -8.25 0.97
C GLY A 47 3.49 -9.70 1.39
N PRO A 48 4.17 -9.98 2.51
CA PRO A 48 4.37 -11.35 2.97
C PRO A 48 3.03 -12.10 3.08
N ALA A 49 3.11 -13.44 3.09
CA ALA A 49 2.00 -14.40 2.95
C ALA A 49 0.77 -14.22 3.88
N SER A 50 0.79 -13.23 4.76
CA SER A 50 -0.24 -12.82 5.70
C SER A 50 -1.14 -11.68 5.19
N VAL A 51 -0.78 -10.96 4.11
CA VAL A 51 -1.64 -9.93 3.52
C VAL A 51 -2.87 -10.57 2.87
N VAL A 52 -3.99 -10.62 3.59
CA VAL A 52 -5.27 -11.10 3.05
C VAL A 52 -6.06 -9.92 2.52
N SER A 53 -6.51 -10.01 1.26
CA SER A 53 -7.50 -9.09 0.71
C SER A 53 -8.84 -9.78 0.61
N ASP A 54 -9.88 -9.12 1.09
CA ASP A 54 -11.27 -9.58 1.04
C ASP A 54 -12.04 -8.97 -0.15
N GLY A 55 -11.36 -8.19 -1.00
CA GLY A 55 -11.97 -7.47 -2.11
C GLY A 55 -12.55 -6.10 -1.73
N SER A 56 -12.50 -5.69 -0.46
CA SER A 56 -12.94 -4.36 0.00
C SER A 56 -11.98 -3.22 -0.35
N GLY A 57 -10.79 -3.55 -0.87
CA GLY A 57 -9.68 -2.60 -1.01
C GLY A 57 -8.86 -2.44 0.27
N SER A 58 -9.17 -3.20 1.32
CA SER A 58 -8.36 -3.27 2.55
C SER A 58 -7.37 -4.43 2.51
N VAL A 59 -6.32 -4.31 3.31
CA VAL A 59 -5.43 -5.42 3.67
C VAL A 59 -5.66 -5.84 5.12
N HIS A 60 -5.80 -7.14 5.34
CA HIS A 60 -6.11 -7.75 6.62
C HIS A 60 -5.07 -8.79 7.02
N GLY A 61 -4.94 -9.02 8.33
CA GLY A 61 -4.13 -10.09 8.91
C GLY A 61 -2.63 -9.94 8.63
N VAL A 62 -2.16 -8.72 8.35
CA VAL A 62 -0.77 -8.46 7.97
C VAL A 62 0.20 -8.74 9.12
N SER A 63 1.47 -8.97 8.80
CA SER A 63 2.56 -9.05 9.77
C SER A 63 3.52 -7.88 9.61
N ASN A 64 4.27 -7.55 10.67
CA ASN A 64 5.31 -6.52 10.61
C ASN A 64 6.30 -6.84 9.49
N GLY A 65 6.73 -5.82 8.75
CA GLY A 65 7.73 -5.95 7.71
C GLY A 65 7.47 -5.08 6.50
N THR A 66 8.20 -5.35 5.43
CA THR A 66 8.14 -4.59 4.18
C THR A 66 7.00 -5.09 3.30
N VAL A 67 6.19 -4.18 2.80
CA VAL A 67 5.17 -4.42 1.77
C VAL A 67 5.54 -3.69 0.47
N THR A 68 5.12 -4.24 -0.65
CA THR A 68 5.19 -3.61 -1.96
C THR A 68 3.93 -2.82 -2.22
N VAL A 69 4.10 -1.58 -2.65
CA VAL A 69 3.03 -0.66 -3.01
C VAL A 69 3.12 -0.39 -4.50
N THR A 70 2.03 -0.64 -5.21
CA THR A 70 1.91 -0.38 -6.64
C THR A 70 0.80 0.63 -6.87
N GLY A 71 1.16 1.74 -7.50
CA GLY A 71 0.23 2.78 -7.92
C GLY A 71 0.05 2.82 -9.43
N ASP A 72 -1.12 3.23 -9.90
CA ASP A 72 -1.44 3.47 -11.31
C ASP A 72 -2.32 4.72 -11.47
N GLY A 73 -2.24 5.40 -12.61
CA GLY A 73 -3.07 6.57 -12.91
C GLY A 73 -2.74 7.85 -12.12
N PHE A 74 -1.65 7.87 -11.37
CA PHE A 74 -1.21 9.05 -10.63
C PHE A 74 -0.57 10.09 -11.56
N ASP A 75 -0.79 11.37 -11.28
CA ASP A 75 -0.07 12.41 -12.00
C ASP A 75 1.35 12.53 -11.40
N GLY A 76 2.34 11.85 -12.00
CA GLY A 76 3.75 12.02 -11.64
C GLY A 76 4.26 13.46 -11.80
N ASN A 77 3.46 14.34 -12.37
CA ASN A 77 3.68 15.77 -12.46
C ASN A 77 2.85 16.59 -11.45
N ALA A 78 2.16 15.98 -10.48
CA ALA A 78 1.27 16.58 -9.48
C ALA A 78 1.08 18.09 -9.72
N GLN A 79 0.15 18.43 -10.62
CA GLN A 79 -0.27 19.79 -10.94
C GLN A 79 0.74 20.68 -11.68
N GLY A 80 1.65 20.12 -12.49
CA GLY A 80 2.63 20.92 -13.25
C GLY A 80 3.93 21.22 -12.51
N ARG A 81 4.05 20.82 -11.24
CA ARG A 81 5.13 21.28 -10.35
C ARG A 81 6.27 20.28 -10.19
N GLY A 82 6.08 19.03 -10.63
CA GLY A 82 7.14 18.02 -10.70
C GLY A 82 7.60 17.47 -9.34
N PHE A 83 6.77 17.55 -8.30
CA PHE A 83 7.14 17.14 -6.94
C PHE A 83 7.06 15.63 -6.69
N GLY A 84 6.27 14.88 -7.45
CA GLY A 84 6.03 13.46 -7.20
C GLY A 84 5.05 13.21 -6.03
N VAL A 85 5.02 11.98 -5.53
CA VAL A 85 4.04 11.50 -4.53
C VAL A 85 4.77 10.94 -3.31
N TYR A 86 4.28 11.24 -2.10
CA TYR A 86 4.66 10.49 -0.91
C TYR A 86 3.78 9.26 -0.77
N VAL A 87 4.39 8.12 -0.50
CA VAL A 87 3.73 6.91 0.02
C VAL A 87 4.11 6.81 1.48
N VAL A 88 3.14 6.81 2.39
CA VAL A 88 3.39 6.75 3.84
C VAL A 88 2.56 5.66 4.50
N TYR A 89 3.00 5.24 5.68
CA TYR A 89 2.24 4.33 6.54
C TYR A 89 2.03 4.94 7.93
N GLY A 90 0.78 4.95 8.38
CA GLY A 90 0.36 5.46 9.68
C GLY A 90 -1.10 5.91 9.67
N PRO A 91 -1.57 6.58 10.75
CA PRO A 91 -2.92 7.11 10.79
C PRO A 91 -3.05 8.36 9.92
N LYS A 92 -4.28 8.62 9.46
CA LYS A 92 -4.64 9.89 8.83
C LYS A 92 -5.21 10.85 9.88
N GLN A 93 -4.34 11.55 10.59
CA GLN A 93 -4.76 12.62 11.51
C GLN A 93 -5.14 13.88 10.73
N ALA A 94 -5.83 14.83 11.38
CA ALA A 94 -6.29 16.05 10.71
C ALA A 94 -5.16 16.88 10.08
N ASP A 95 -3.94 16.78 10.63
CA ASP A 95 -2.72 17.47 10.23
C ASP A 95 -1.75 16.58 9.42
N TYR A 96 -2.19 15.41 8.95
CA TYR A 96 -1.34 14.40 8.27
C TYR A 96 -0.48 14.98 7.13
N ALA A 97 -1.00 15.94 6.37
CA ALA A 97 -0.30 16.55 5.24
C ALA A 97 0.84 17.49 5.65
N THR A 98 0.84 17.97 6.90
CA THR A 98 1.81 18.93 7.44
C THR A 98 2.64 18.38 8.59
N ASN A 99 2.26 17.24 9.16
CA ASN A 99 2.94 16.62 10.29
C ASN A 99 3.36 15.19 9.96
N SER A 100 4.58 15.05 9.43
CA SER A 100 5.16 13.74 9.11
C SER A 100 5.47 12.90 10.34
N GLY A 101 5.47 13.48 11.54
CA GLY A 101 5.77 12.80 12.80
C GLY A 101 4.78 11.70 13.17
N TRP A 102 3.60 11.69 12.55
CA TRP A 102 2.60 10.63 12.70
C TRP A 102 2.96 9.34 11.98
N PHE A 103 3.78 9.38 10.93
CA PHE A 103 4.01 8.21 10.07
C PHE A 103 5.17 7.37 10.58
N ALA A 104 4.98 6.04 10.59
CA ALA A 104 6.06 5.11 10.93
C ALA A 104 7.13 5.07 9.83
N SER A 105 6.71 5.28 8.60
CA SER A 105 7.55 5.19 7.41
C SER A 105 6.99 6.06 6.30
N ALA A 106 7.90 6.52 5.44
CA ALA A 106 7.59 7.34 4.28
C ALA A 106 8.55 7.00 3.14
N GLN A 107 8.04 7.02 1.93
CA GLN A 107 8.80 6.91 0.69
C GLN A 107 8.39 8.02 -0.26
N TRP A 108 9.39 8.65 -0.87
CA TRP A 108 9.15 9.63 -1.92
C TRP A 108 9.29 8.98 -3.29
N VAL A 109 8.20 8.95 -4.04
CA VAL A 109 8.18 8.54 -5.45
C VAL A 109 8.38 9.80 -6.28
N SER A 110 9.61 10.01 -6.74
CA SER A 110 9.94 11.16 -7.58
C SER A 110 9.27 11.07 -8.95
N LYS A 111 9.10 12.22 -9.62
CA LYS A 111 8.56 12.28 -10.99
C LYS A 111 9.23 11.30 -11.96
N SER A 112 10.55 11.11 -11.85
CA SER A 112 11.30 10.22 -12.76
C SER A 112 11.01 8.73 -12.53
N ALA A 113 10.39 8.37 -11.41
CA ALA A 113 10.02 6.99 -11.09
C ALA A 113 8.67 6.57 -11.71
N PHE A 114 7.90 7.52 -12.23
CA PHE A 114 6.60 7.23 -12.86
C PHE A 114 6.76 6.71 -14.29
N THR A 115 5.90 5.77 -14.66
CA THR A 115 5.68 5.41 -16.06
C THR A 115 4.88 6.51 -16.77
N ALA A 116 4.83 6.45 -18.10
CA ALA A 116 4.03 7.40 -18.90
C ALA A 116 2.53 7.38 -18.56
N GLY A 117 2.02 6.28 -17.98
CA GLY A 117 0.63 6.14 -17.53
C GLY A 117 0.40 6.54 -16.06
N GLY A 118 1.41 7.10 -15.38
CA GLY A 118 1.27 7.45 -13.96
C GLY A 118 1.48 6.27 -13.00
N GLY A 119 2.03 5.16 -13.49
CA GLY A 119 2.30 3.99 -12.66
C GLY A 119 3.62 4.08 -11.91
N PHE A 120 3.69 3.52 -10.72
CA PHE A 120 4.93 3.36 -9.95
C PHE A 120 4.92 2.08 -9.10
N THR A 121 6.09 1.69 -8.61
CA THR A 121 6.21 0.66 -7.58
C THR A 121 7.26 1.06 -6.57
N THR A 122 6.95 0.92 -5.28
CA THR A 122 7.86 1.18 -4.17
C THR A 122 7.62 0.17 -3.05
N THR A 123 8.42 0.25 -1.99
CA THR A 123 8.29 -0.60 -0.80
C THR A 123 8.23 0.26 0.44
N ILE A 124 7.38 -0.11 1.40
CA ILE A 124 7.27 0.60 2.68
C ILE A 124 7.21 -0.39 3.83
N ASP A 125 7.81 -0.04 4.97
CA ASP A 125 7.73 -0.85 6.18
C ASP A 125 6.47 -0.55 6.97
N ILE A 126 5.75 -1.58 7.36
CA ILE A 126 4.56 -1.51 8.20
C ILE A 126 4.79 -2.21 9.53
N ALA A 127 4.18 -1.67 10.58
CA ALA A 127 4.24 -2.22 11.92
C ALA A 127 2.91 -2.06 12.65
N LYS A 128 2.54 -3.04 13.48
CA LYS A 128 1.32 -2.99 14.30
C LYS A 128 1.36 -1.84 15.29
N SER A 129 2.54 -1.56 15.82
CA SER A 129 2.74 -0.45 16.75
C SER A 129 4.13 0.15 16.57
N TYR A 130 4.22 1.46 16.76
CA TYR A 130 5.45 2.23 16.66
C TYR A 130 5.37 3.49 17.54
N THR A 131 6.52 4.09 17.82
CA THR A 131 6.59 5.40 18.48
C THR A 131 6.52 6.49 17.43
N ALA A 132 5.47 7.30 17.48
CA ALA A 132 5.35 8.52 16.69
C ALA A 132 5.92 9.70 17.48
N ASP A 133 6.55 10.64 16.77
CA ASP A 133 6.96 11.93 17.31
C ASP A 133 6.22 13.03 16.53
N PRO A 134 4.89 13.17 16.76
CA PRO A 134 4.12 14.19 16.08
C PRO A 134 4.68 15.56 16.45
N HIS A 135 5.33 16.23 15.50
CA HIS A 135 5.98 17.51 15.73
C HIS A 135 4.96 18.65 15.78
N HIS A 136 4.14 18.67 16.84
CA HIS A 136 3.65 19.91 17.40
C HIS A 136 4.56 20.27 18.58
N THR A 137 5.07 21.50 18.59
CA THR A 137 5.91 22.00 19.69
C THR A 137 5.23 21.76 21.04
N GLY A 138 5.76 20.81 21.83
CA GLY A 138 5.29 20.49 23.17
C GLY A 138 4.61 19.12 23.33
N ASP A 139 4.31 18.41 22.24
CA ASP A 139 3.71 17.07 22.31
C ASP A 139 4.76 16.01 22.65
N ALA A 140 4.41 15.07 23.52
CA ALA A 140 5.27 13.94 23.84
C ALA A 140 5.15 12.87 22.74
N ALA A 141 6.28 12.19 22.48
CA ALA A 141 6.29 10.99 21.66
C ALA A 141 5.19 10.02 22.14
N SER A 142 4.34 9.58 21.22
CA SER A 142 3.14 8.81 21.51
C SER A 142 3.24 7.44 20.86
N THR A 143 2.77 6.41 21.56
CA THR A 143 2.67 5.08 20.97
C THR A 143 1.44 5.05 20.07
N VAL A 144 1.66 4.77 18.79
CA VAL A 144 0.59 4.46 17.82
C VAL A 144 0.44 2.95 17.77
N SER A 145 -0.79 2.47 17.89
CA SER A 145 -1.20 1.09 17.68
C SER A 145 -2.25 1.04 16.58
N CYS A 146 -1.96 0.35 15.49
CA CYS A 146 -2.84 0.17 14.34
C CYS A 146 -3.94 -0.89 14.58
N ASP A 147 -4.41 -0.99 15.82
CA ASP A 147 -5.40 -1.98 16.28
C ASP A 147 -6.71 -1.23 16.57
N TYR A 148 -7.32 -0.69 15.52
CA TYR A 148 -8.52 0.14 15.64
C TYR A 148 -9.75 -0.73 15.95
N ASP A 149 -10.38 -0.46 17.09
CA ASP A 149 -11.62 -1.13 17.47
C ASP A 149 -12.83 -0.33 16.96
N THR A 150 -13.46 -0.83 15.89
CA THR A 150 -14.65 -0.20 15.28
C THR A 150 -15.88 -0.19 16.20
N THR A 151 -15.86 -0.92 17.31
CA THR A 151 -16.93 -0.89 18.33
C THR A 151 -16.76 0.27 19.32
N LYS A 152 -15.59 0.93 19.35
CA LYS A 152 -15.32 2.10 20.17
C LYS A 152 -15.46 3.39 19.38
N THR A 153 -15.66 4.50 20.10
CA THR A 153 -15.57 5.82 19.48
C THR A 153 -14.11 6.15 19.14
N ALA A 154 -13.89 7.02 18.15
CA ALA A 154 -12.55 7.50 17.80
C ALA A 154 -11.80 8.07 19.02
N THR A 155 -12.49 8.81 19.90
CA THR A 155 -11.92 9.34 21.14
C THR A 155 -11.49 8.23 22.11
N ALA A 156 -12.30 7.17 22.25
CA ALA A 156 -11.97 6.05 23.12
C ALA A 156 -10.78 5.23 22.58
N ASN A 157 -10.69 5.06 21.26
CA ASN A 157 -9.52 4.47 20.61
C ASN A 157 -8.27 5.33 20.79
N ALA A 158 -8.36 6.64 20.53
CA ALA A 158 -7.24 7.57 20.70
C ALA A 158 -6.71 7.61 22.14
N ALA A 159 -7.58 7.50 23.15
CA ALA A 159 -7.16 7.41 24.56
C ALA A 159 -6.34 6.15 24.89
N LEU A 160 -6.44 5.11 24.06
CA LEU A 160 -5.65 3.87 24.14
C LEU A 160 -4.45 3.87 23.18
N GLY A 161 -4.22 4.96 22.43
CA GLY A 161 -3.26 4.99 21.34
C GLY A 161 -3.64 4.08 20.16
N GLN A 162 -4.91 3.69 20.05
CA GLN A 162 -5.44 2.87 18.96
C GLN A 162 -5.91 3.76 17.81
N TYR A 163 -5.44 3.46 16.60
CA TYR A 163 -5.73 4.23 15.40
C TYR A 163 -5.99 3.32 14.21
N GLU A 164 -6.82 3.79 13.29
CA GLU A 164 -6.92 3.21 11.97
C GLU A 164 -5.70 3.65 11.17
N CYS A 165 -4.96 2.68 10.62
CA CYS A 165 -3.73 2.92 9.87
C CYS A 165 -3.92 2.57 8.40
N PHE A 166 -3.23 3.31 7.55
CA PHE A 166 -3.34 3.20 6.11
C PHE A 166 -1.95 3.15 5.49
N VAL A 167 -1.82 2.46 4.36
CA VAL A 167 -0.84 2.87 3.35
C VAL A 167 -1.54 3.93 2.51
N GLN A 168 -1.00 5.13 2.47
CA GLN A 168 -1.65 6.26 1.81
C GLN A 168 -0.69 7.07 0.96
N THR A 169 -1.24 7.66 -0.10
CA THR A 169 -0.53 8.58 -0.98
C THR A 169 -1.00 10.02 -0.79
N PHE A 170 -0.10 10.98 -1.04
CA PHE A 170 -0.47 12.38 -1.26
C PHE A 170 0.64 13.10 -2.03
N SER A 171 0.30 14.18 -2.73
CA SER A 171 1.28 14.96 -3.50
C SER A 171 2.35 15.55 -2.57
N ALA A 172 3.62 15.49 -3.00
CA ALA A 172 4.71 16.01 -2.20
C ALA A 172 4.57 17.53 -1.95
N HIS A 173 4.81 17.94 -0.70
CA HIS A 173 4.70 19.31 -0.16
C HIS A 173 3.29 19.82 0.21
N GLY A 174 2.33 18.93 0.47
CA GLY A 174 1.26 19.18 1.46
C GLY A 174 0.39 20.41 1.18
N VAL A 175 0.12 20.74 -0.08
CA VAL A 175 -0.84 21.79 -0.44
C VAL A 175 -2.26 21.33 -0.10
N ALA A 176 -2.62 21.45 1.17
CA ALA A 176 -4.00 21.31 1.64
C ALA A 176 -4.87 22.37 0.94
N ASN A 177 -5.97 21.93 0.32
CA ASN A 177 -6.96 22.73 -0.43
C ASN A 177 -6.58 23.23 -1.85
N ASP A 178 -5.54 22.70 -2.50
CA ASP A 178 -5.55 22.59 -3.98
C ASP A 178 -6.46 21.38 -4.35
N PRO A 179 -6.76 20.99 -5.60
CA PRO A 179 -7.44 19.72 -5.90
C PRO A 179 -6.53 18.50 -5.59
N ALA A 180 -5.91 18.48 -4.40
CA ALA A 180 -5.01 17.49 -3.82
C ALA A 180 -5.64 16.10 -3.66
N ASP A 181 -6.94 15.97 -3.95
CA ASP A 181 -7.65 14.69 -4.01
C ASP A 181 -7.25 13.83 -5.24
N LEU A 182 -6.52 14.38 -6.23
CA LEU A 182 -6.07 13.62 -7.41
C LEU A 182 -5.12 12.46 -7.06
N ASP A 183 -4.19 12.69 -6.13
CA ASP A 183 -3.14 11.74 -5.76
C ASP A 183 -3.36 11.12 -4.38
N GLU A 184 -4.50 11.40 -3.75
CA GLU A 184 -4.83 10.79 -2.47
C GLU A 184 -5.57 9.48 -2.68
N VAL A 185 -4.95 8.39 -2.25
CA VAL A 185 -5.53 7.06 -2.20
C VAL A 185 -5.11 6.44 -0.87
N GLN A 186 -6.05 5.80 -0.19
CA GLN A 186 -5.82 5.20 1.13
C GLN A 186 -6.23 3.73 1.10
N VAL A 187 -5.28 2.86 1.43
CA VAL A 187 -5.50 1.41 1.58
C VAL A 187 -5.51 1.11 3.08
N PRO A 188 -6.67 0.79 3.68
CA PRO A 188 -6.74 0.45 5.09
C PRO A 188 -5.91 -0.79 5.42
N VAL A 189 -5.20 -0.74 6.55
CA VAL A 189 -4.37 -1.84 7.06
C VAL A 189 -4.90 -2.29 8.40
N THR A 190 -5.25 -3.57 8.50
CA THR A 190 -5.71 -4.18 9.75
C THR A 190 -4.88 -5.41 10.11
N TRP A 191 -4.74 -5.64 11.41
CA TRP A 191 -3.79 -6.55 12.04
C TRP A 191 -4.46 -7.75 12.68
#